data_AF-A0A934Z417-F1
#
_entry.id   AF-A0A934Z417-F1
#
_cell.length_a   1.000
_cell.length_b   1.000
_cell.length_c   1.000
_cell.angle_alpha   90.00
_cell.angle_beta   90.00
_cell.angle_gamma   90.00
#
_symmetry.space_group_name_H-M   'P 1'
#
loop_
_entity.id
_entity.type
_entity.pdbx_description
1 polymer ?
#
loop_
_entity_poly.entity_id
_entity_poly.type
_entity_poly.pdbx_seq_one_letter_code
_entity_poly.pdbx_strand_id
1 'polypeptide(L)'
;MNFPPLRLLGIAAGTVAVLAGAKTDPIDPTSVAGTYDTQVTVVSASAGCSLPVEKNPTVVETSNNNTVVTLRHAGTTYGGALRPDLSFTTQTRTVVVNGVSYAMVVSGQFTKAALDAKVTLDYGTAPACHVVVRWVGPKQG
;
A
#
# COMPACT_ATOMS: atom_id res chain seq x y z
N MET A 1 55.22 57.84 -0.72
CA MET A 1 54.11 57.09 -1.36
C MET A 1 53.36 56.44 -0.20
N ASN A 2 52.32 57.02 0.39
CA ASN A 2 50.92 57.16 -0.07
C ASN A 2 50.35 55.88 -0.71
N PHE A 3 49.49 55.13 0.00
CA PHE A 3 48.06 54.84 -0.29
C PHE A 3 47.45 53.89 0.80
N PRO A 4 46.12 53.95 1.07
CA PRO A 4 45.41 53.26 2.17
C PRO A 4 44.77 51.90 1.70
N PRO A 5 43.89 51.21 2.48
CA PRO A 5 43.66 49.76 2.39
C PRO A 5 42.58 49.34 1.38
N LEU A 6 42.59 48.06 0.96
CA LEU A 6 41.45 47.44 0.27
C LEU A 6 40.80 46.34 1.13
N ARG A 7 39.55 46.60 1.50
CA ARG A 7 38.58 45.59 1.92
C ARG A 7 38.16 44.76 0.72
N LEU A 8 38.12 43.44 0.85
CA LEU A 8 37.26 42.60 0.01
C LEU A 8 36.46 41.66 0.91
N LEU A 9 35.15 41.93 0.98
CA LEU A 9 34.15 41.02 1.53
C LEU A 9 34.14 39.75 0.67
N GLY A 10 34.63 38.64 1.22
CA GLY A 10 34.36 37.32 0.66
C GLY A 10 32.92 36.93 0.97
N ILE A 11 32.02 37.19 0.02
CA ILE A 11 30.64 36.70 0.06
C ILE A 11 30.71 35.17 -0.05
N ALA A 12 30.37 34.47 1.02
CA ALA A 12 30.11 33.04 0.96
C ALA A 12 28.89 32.82 0.07
N ALA A 13 29.11 32.40 -1.17
CA ALA A 13 28.06 31.93 -2.06
C ALA A 13 27.52 30.61 -1.48
N GLY A 14 26.54 30.72 -0.57
CA GLY A 14 25.73 29.60 -0.15
C GLY A 14 24.87 29.18 -1.33
N THR A 15 25.22 28.04 -1.94
CA THR A 15 24.41 27.40 -2.97
C THR A 15 23.08 27.01 -2.33
N VAL A 16 22.05 27.84 -2.50
CA VAL A 16 20.67 27.45 -2.20
C VAL A 16 20.30 26.41 -3.25
N ALA A 17 20.44 25.13 -2.88
CA ALA A 17 19.83 24.06 -3.65
C ALA A 17 18.31 24.25 -3.56
N VAL A 18 17.73 24.84 -4.61
CA VAL A 18 16.29 24.76 -4.84
C VAL A 18 16.02 23.28 -5.07
N LEU A 19 15.49 22.60 -4.05
CA LEU A 19 14.78 21.35 -4.23
C LEU A 19 13.64 21.67 -5.19
N ALA A 20 13.87 21.45 -6.48
CA ALA A 20 12.80 21.38 -7.45
C ALA A 20 11.83 20.35 -6.91
N GLY A 21 10.72 20.83 -6.33
CA GLY A 21 9.66 19.98 -5.86
C GLY A 21 9.29 19.10 -7.03
N ALA A 22 9.60 17.80 -6.93
CA ALA A 22 9.11 16.84 -7.88
C ALA A 22 7.60 17.00 -7.85
N LYS A 23 7.06 17.61 -8.91
CA LYS A 23 5.63 17.67 -9.13
C LYS A 23 5.23 16.21 -9.25
N THR A 24 4.76 15.62 -8.14
CA THR A 24 4.13 14.31 -8.17
C THR A 24 2.87 14.54 -8.98
N ASP A 25 2.96 14.25 -10.28
CA ASP A 25 1.79 14.25 -11.14
C ASP A 25 0.72 13.43 -10.40
N PRO A 26 -0.48 13.98 -10.20
CA PRO A 26 -1.55 13.27 -9.54
C PRO A 26 -1.72 11.92 -10.24
N ILE A 27 -1.51 10.83 -9.50
CA ILE A 27 -1.76 9.51 -10.06
C ILE A 27 -3.27 9.42 -10.21
N ASP A 28 -3.74 9.28 -11.46
CA ASP A 28 -5.15 9.14 -11.75
C ASP A 28 -5.69 7.87 -11.05
N PRO A 29 -6.71 7.98 -10.18
CA PRO A 29 -7.35 6.81 -9.59
C PRO A 29 -7.85 5.77 -10.60
N THR A 30 -8.13 6.13 -11.85
CA THR A 30 -8.43 5.15 -12.91
C THR A 30 -7.25 4.20 -13.20
N SER A 31 -6.02 4.63 -12.92
CA SER A 31 -4.81 3.87 -13.22
C SER A 31 -4.58 2.69 -12.27
N VAL A 32 -5.35 2.54 -11.19
CA VAL A 32 -5.19 1.43 -10.23
C VAL A 32 -5.88 0.14 -10.68
N ALA A 33 -6.86 0.21 -11.59
CA ALA A 33 -7.54 -0.99 -12.08
C ALA A 33 -6.60 -1.88 -12.89
N GLY A 34 -6.59 -3.19 -12.64
CA GLY A 34 -5.74 -4.16 -13.34
C GLY A 34 -5.38 -5.37 -12.50
N THR A 35 -4.51 -6.22 -13.05
CA THR A 35 -4.03 -7.43 -12.37
C THR A 35 -2.65 -7.18 -11.76
N TYR A 36 -2.44 -7.64 -10.54
CA TYR A 36 -1.18 -7.51 -9.80
C TYR A 36 -0.60 -8.89 -9.51
N ASP A 37 0.70 -9.07 -9.76
CA ASP A 37 1.41 -10.32 -9.42
C ASP A 37 1.75 -10.36 -7.92
N THR A 38 0.72 -10.60 -7.10
CA THR A 38 0.79 -10.40 -5.65
C THR A 38 1.52 -11.54 -4.94
N GLN A 39 2.61 -11.20 -4.27
CA GLN A 39 3.30 -12.00 -3.28
C GLN A 39 2.65 -11.82 -1.91
N VAL A 40 2.56 -12.91 -1.15
CA VAL A 40 1.96 -12.93 0.19
C VAL A 40 3.02 -13.37 1.19
N THR A 41 3.24 -12.56 2.22
CA THR A 41 4.19 -12.87 3.29
C THR A 41 3.55 -12.63 4.65
N VAL A 42 3.66 -13.58 5.57
CA VAL A 42 3.26 -13.38 6.97
C VAL A 42 4.24 -12.41 7.62
N VAL A 43 3.72 -11.31 8.16
CA VAL A 43 4.50 -10.27 8.85
C VAL A 43 4.53 -10.55 10.35
N SER A 44 3.39 -10.92 10.92
CA SER A 44 3.27 -11.28 12.34
C SER A 44 2.12 -12.26 12.56
N ALA A 45 2.24 -13.05 13.62
CA ALA A 45 1.20 -13.96 14.09
C ALA A 45 1.24 -14.03 15.62
N SER A 46 0.08 -14.19 16.26
CA SER A 46 -0.02 -14.52 17.68
C SER A 46 0.70 -15.84 18.00
N ALA A 47 1.16 -16.00 19.25
CA ALA A 47 1.86 -17.20 19.68
C ALA A 47 1.01 -18.46 19.48
N GLY A 48 1.61 -19.50 18.87
CA GLY A 48 0.92 -20.76 18.57
C GLY A 48 0.02 -20.71 17.33
N CYS A 49 -0.12 -19.55 16.68
CA CYS A 49 -0.89 -19.40 15.45
C CYS A 49 0.03 -19.48 14.23
N SER A 50 -0.41 -20.22 13.21
CA SER A 50 0.22 -20.25 11.90
C SER A 50 -0.84 -20.10 10.81
N LEU A 51 -0.44 -19.47 9.71
CA LEU A 51 -1.28 -19.30 8.53
C LEU A 51 -0.44 -19.68 7.30
N PRO A 52 -0.76 -20.78 6.62
CA PRO A 52 -0.14 -21.04 5.32
C PRO A 52 -0.59 -19.95 4.35
N VAL A 53 0.35 -19.44 3.56
CA VAL A 53 0.10 -18.40 2.56
C VAL A 53 0.58 -18.87 1.20
N GLU A 54 -0.16 -18.52 0.16
CA GLU A 54 0.16 -18.86 -1.21
C GLU A 54 0.09 -17.61 -2.08
N LYS A 55 0.99 -17.57 -3.07
CA LYS A 55 0.99 -16.53 -4.09
C LYS A 55 -0.24 -16.70 -4.98
N ASN A 56 -1.02 -15.64 -5.14
CA ASN A 56 -2.14 -15.58 -6.08
C ASN A 56 -2.21 -14.18 -6.71
N PRO A 57 -2.57 -14.05 -7.99
CA PRO A 57 -2.79 -12.73 -8.57
C PRO A 57 -3.95 -12.01 -7.87
N THR A 58 -3.83 -10.69 -7.73
CA THR A 58 -4.92 -9.83 -7.27
C THR A 58 -5.46 -9.03 -8.44
N VAL A 59 -6.75 -9.18 -8.74
CA VAL A 59 -7.44 -8.35 -9.73
C VAL A 59 -8.10 -7.18 -9.00
N VAL A 60 -7.90 -5.97 -9.51
CA VAL A 60 -8.39 -4.73 -8.94
C VAL A 60 -9.31 -4.05 -9.94
N GLU A 61 -10.50 -3.68 -9.49
CA GLU A 61 -11.49 -2.91 -10.24
C GLU A 61 -11.85 -1.65 -9.46
N THR A 62 -12.15 -0.56 -10.15
CA THR A 62 -12.67 0.67 -9.55
C THR A 62 -14.06 1.00 -10.05
N SER A 63 -14.86 1.64 -9.20
CA SER A 63 -16.21 2.10 -9.54
C SER A 63 -16.56 3.40 -8.81
N ASN A 64 -17.77 3.93 -9.03
CA ASN A 64 -18.27 5.16 -8.41
C ASN A 64 -17.30 6.34 -8.58
N ASN A 65 -16.97 6.67 -9.83
CA ASN A 65 -16.00 7.72 -10.16
C ASN A 65 -14.63 7.50 -9.48
N ASN A 66 -14.20 6.23 -9.38
CA ASN A 66 -12.96 5.77 -8.74
C ASN A 66 -12.85 6.09 -7.24
N THR A 67 -13.97 6.06 -6.53
CA THR A 67 -14.00 6.19 -5.06
C THR A 67 -14.22 4.86 -4.35
N VAL A 68 -14.53 3.80 -5.10
CA VAL A 68 -14.69 2.43 -4.60
C VAL A 68 -13.71 1.52 -5.31
N VAL A 69 -13.04 0.66 -4.54
CA VAL A 69 -12.15 -0.40 -5.04
C VAL A 69 -12.73 -1.77 -4.72
N THR A 70 -12.61 -2.68 -5.67
CA THR A 70 -12.91 -4.11 -5.49
C THR A 70 -11.66 -4.91 -5.79
N LEU A 71 -11.19 -5.68 -4.81
CA LEU A 71 -10.04 -6.58 -4.93
C LEU A 71 -10.54 -8.02 -4.98
N ARG A 72 -10.09 -8.79 -5.97
CA ARG A 72 -10.32 -10.23 -6.05
C ARG A 72 -8.99 -10.98 -5.93
N HIS A 73 -8.86 -11.80 -4.90
CA HIS A 73 -7.65 -12.57 -4.58
C HIS A 73 -8.03 -13.98 -4.15
N ALA A 74 -7.45 -15.01 -4.79
CA ALA A 74 -7.72 -16.42 -4.51
C ALA A 74 -9.25 -16.76 -4.44
N GLY A 75 -10.03 -16.22 -5.38
CA GLY A 75 -11.49 -16.42 -5.43
C GLY A 75 -12.31 -15.60 -4.41
N THR A 76 -11.67 -14.90 -3.48
CA THR A 76 -12.35 -14.02 -2.52
C THR A 76 -12.41 -12.58 -3.02
N THR A 77 -13.53 -11.91 -2.78
CA THR A 77 -13.75 -10.51 -3.18
C THR A 77 -13.85 -9.60 -1.95
N TYR A 78 -13.12 -8.48 -1.99
CA TYR A 78 -13.04 -7.47 -0.95
C TYR A 78 -13.38 -6.10 -1.53
N GLY A 79 -14.45 -5.47 -1.03
CA GLY A 79 -14.88 -4.13 -1.43
C GLY A 79 -14.46 -3.08 -0.41
N GLY A 80 -14.01 -1.91 -0.87
CA GLY A 80 -13.51 -0.84 0.00
C GLY A 80 -13.62 0.55 -0.61
N ALA A 81 -13.32 1.55 0.22
CA ALA A 81 -13.19 2.93 -0.23
C ALA A 81 -11.78 3.17 -0.77
N LEU A 82 -11.67 3.83 -1.93
CA LEU A 82 -10.44 4.35 -2.50
C LEU A 82 -10.38 5.86 -2.27
N ARG A 83 -9.30 6.32 -1.66
CA ARG A 83 -9.07 7.74 -1.39
C ARG A 83 -8.30 8.41 -2.53
N PRO A 84 -8.34 9.75 -2.65
CA PRO A 84 -7.60 10.47 -3.69
C PRO A 84 -6.08 10.30 -3.63
N ASP A 85 -5.53 9.98 -2.45
CA ASP A 85 -4.12 9.66 -2.28
C ASP A 85 -3.78 8.23 -2.71
N LEU A 86 -4.76 7.45 -3.20
CA LEU A 86 -4.70 6.03 -3.56
C LEU A 86 -4.51 5.05 -2.41
N SER A 87 -4.69 5.51 -1.17
CA SER A 87 -4.88 4.61 -0.05
C SER A 87 -6.28 4.01 -0.08
N PHE A 88 -6.42 2.79 0.44
CA PHE A 88 -7.70 2.11 0.52
C PHE A 88 -7.83 1.27 1.78
N THR A 89 -9.08 1.04 2.17
CA THR A 89 -9.45 0.09 3.22
C THR A 89 -10.73 -0.62 2.82
N THR A 90 -10.74 -1.95 2.91
CA THR A 90 -11.92 -2.77 2.63
C THR A 90 -12.82 -2.88 3.86
N GLN A 91 -14.08 -3.23 3.63
CA GLN A 91 -14.94 -3.72 4.69
C GLN A 91 -14.39 -5.04 5.24
N THR A 92 -14.72 -5.36 6.49
CA THR A 92 -14.43 -6.68 7.06
C THR A 92 -15.20 -7.74 6.29
N ARG A 93 -14.48 -8.77 5.83
CA ARG A 93 -15.05 -9.92 5.14
C ARG A 93 -14.78 -11.17 5.95
N THR A 94 -15.84 -11.92 6.23
CA THR A 94 -15.70 -13.28 6.78
C THR A 94 -15.52 -14.27 5.63
N VAL A 95 -14.45 -15.05 5.69
CA VAL A 95 -14.15 -16.13 4.75
C VAL A 95 -14.11 -17.45 5.53
N VAL A 96 -14.74 -18.49 5.00
CA VAL A 96 -14.69 -19.83 5.61
C VAL A 96 -13.81 -20.72 4.76
N VAL A 97 -12.73 -21.22 5.34
CA VAL A 97 -11.79 -22.16 4.70
C VAL A 97 -11.64 -23.36 5.60
N ASN A 98 -11.89 -24.56 5.07
CA ASN A 98 -11.81 -25.83 5.82
C ASN A 98 -12.59 -25.80 7.16
N GLY A 99 -13.74 -25.12 7.17
CA GLY A 99 -14.60 -24.99 8.36
C GLY A 99 -14.12 -23.94 9.39
N VAL A 100 -12.99 -23.27 9.17
CA VAL A 100 -12.50 -22.17 10.02
C VAL A 100 -12.97 -20.84 9.43
N SER A 101 -13.52 -19.98 10.29
CA SER A 101 -13.97 -18.63 9.92
C SER A 101 -12.85 -17.61 10.18
N TYR A 102 -12.50 -16.85 9.14
CA TYR A 102 -11.50 -15.79 9.18
C TYR A 102 -12.18 -14.45 8.96
N ALA A 103 -12.07 -13.52 9.91
CA ALA A 103 -12.45 -12.13 9.70
C ALA A 103 -11.25 -11.39 9.09
N MET A 104 -11.41 -10.91 7.85
CA MET A 104 -10.32 -10.33 7.07
C MET A 104 -10.60 -8.86 6.74
N VAL A 105 -9.59 -8.01 6.86
CA VAL A 105 -9.60 -6.62 6.36
C VAL A 105 -8.33 -6.39 5.56
N VAL A 106 -8.45 -5.78 4.38
CA VAL A 106 -7.33 -5.38 3.52
C VAL A 106 -7.24 -3.86 3.54
N SER A 107 -6.07 -3.33 3.86
CA SER A 107 -5.78 -1.90 3.79
C SER A 107 -4.44 -1.68 3.15
N GLY A 108 -4.29 -0.68 2.30
CA GLY A 108 -3.04 -0.49 1.58
C GLY A 108 -3.01 0.78 0.77
N GLN A 109 -2.04 0.80 -0.14
CA GLN A 109 -1.70 1.93 -0.98
C GLN A 109 -1.40 1.41 -2.38
N PHE A 110 -2.01 2.02 -3.38
CA PHE A 110 -1.57 1.84 -4.76
C PHE A 110 -0.50 2.88 -5.10
N THR A 111 0.45 2.45 -5.93
CA THR A 111 1.32 3.33 -6.70
C THR A 111 1.01 3.14 -8.18
N LYS A 112 1.63 3.94 -9.05
CA LYS A 112 1.44 3.83 -10.51
C LYS A 112 1.73 2.41 -11.04
N ALA A 113 2.61 1.65 -10.40
CA ALA A 113 3.10 0.37 -10.90
C ALA A 113 2.95 -0.79 -9.92
N ALA A 114 2.43 -0.59 -8.71
CA ALA A 114 2.42 -1.63 -7.69
C ALA A 114 1.30 -1.47 -6.66
N LEU A 115 0.94 -2.60 -6.05
CA LEU A 115 0.13 -2.73 -4.86
C LEU A 115 1.06 -3.02 -3.67
N ASP A 116 0.85 -2.30 -2.56
CA ASP A 116 1.38 -2.66 -1.24
C ASP A 116 0.24 -2.57 -0.22
N ALA A 117 -0.12 -3.71 0.36
CA ALA A 117 -1.23 -3.81 1.28
C ALA A 117 -0.90 -4.69 2.49
N LYS A 118 -1.55 -4.36 3.59
CA LYS A 118 -1.62 -5.14 4.82
C LYS A 118 -2.98 -5.82 4.88
N VAL A 119 -2.97 -7.11 5.17
CA VAL A 119 -4.16 -7.91 5.43
C VAL A 119 -4.12 -8.37 6.87
N THR A 120 -5.16 -8.04 7.64
CA THR A 120 -5.34 -8.51 9.01
C THR A 120 -6.35 -9.63 9.01
N LEU A 121 -6.03 -10.73 9.69
CA LEU A 121 -6.91 -11.88 9.86
C LEU A 121 -7.08 -12.17 11.35
N ASP A 122 -8.33 -12.32 11.76
CA ASP A 122 -8.70 -12.82 13.09
C ASP A 122 -9.47 -14.13 12.94
N TYR A 123 -9.08 -15.17 13.67
CA TYR A 123 -9.73 -16.49 13.61
C TYR A 123 -9.54 -17.31 14.89
N GLY A 124 -10.28 -18.42 14.99
CA GLY A 124 -10.26 -19.32 16.14
C GLY A 124 -11.04 -18.80 17.35
N THR A 125 -10.98 -19.55 18.45
CA THR A 125 -11.67 -19.23 19.69
C THR A 125 -10.67 -19.24 20.85
N ALA A 126 -10.57 -18.09 21.55
CA ALA A 126 -9.88 -17.85 22.82
C ALA A 126 -8.64 -18.74 23.18
N PRO A 127 -7.40 -18.19 23.11
CA PRO A 127 -7.08 -16.89 22.55
C PRO A 127 -7.33 -16.89 21.04
N ALA A 128 -8.00 -15.85 20.54
CA ALA A 128 -8.16 -15.68 19.09
C ALA A 128 -6.78 -15.47 18.44
N CYS A 129 -6.57 -16.09 17.29
CA CYS A 129 -5.37 -15.87 16.49
C CYS A 129 -5.52 -14.54 15.74
N HIS A 130 -4.52 -13.67 15.91
CA HIS A 130 -4.34 -12.48 15.09
C HIS A 130 -3.13 -12.67 14.19
N VAL A 131 -3.33 -12.53 12.88
CA VAL A 131 -2.27 -12.68 11.88
C VAL A 131 -2.28 -11.48 10.94
N VAL A 132 -1.10 -10.94 10.68
CA VAL A 132 -0.89 -9.87 9.70
C VAL A 132 -0.07 -10.43 8.56
N VAL A 133 -0.58 -10.28 7.34
CA VAL A 133 0.09 -10.62 6.09
C VAL A 133 0.28 -9.36 5.26
N ARG A 134 1.35 -9.32 4.47
CA ARG A 134 1.62 -8.28 3.50
C ARG A 134 1.41 -8.82 2.10
N TRP A 135 0.68 -8.06 1.29
CA TRP A 135 0.43 -8.28 -0.12
C TRP A 135 1.20 -7.25 -0.91
N VAL A 136 2.20 -7.69 -1.68
CA VAL A 136 2.99 -6.79 -2.54
C VAL A 136 3.07 -7.37 -3.93
N GLY A 137 2.82 -6.57 -4.95
CA GLY A 137 3.01 -7.03 -6.33
C GLY A 137 3.03 -5.90 -7.33
N PRO A 138 3.84 -6.01 -8.40
CA PRO A 138 3.75 -5.10 -9.52
C PRO A 138 2.43 -5.30 -10.27
N LYS A 139 1.93 -4.23 -10.88
CA LYS A 139 0.86 -4.28 -11.86
C LYS A 139 1.38 -4.97 -13.13
N GLN A 140 0.56 -5.82 -13.73
CA GLN A 140 0.87 -6.48 -14.98
C GLN A 140 0.54 -5.54 -16.16
N GLY A 141 1.44 -5.52 -17.16
CA GLY A 141 1.33 -4.66 -18.35
C GLY A 141 1.73 -3.22 -18.08
#